data_AF-A0A2T7HJ90-F1
#
_entry.id   AF-A0A2T7HJ90-F1
#
_cell.length_a   1.000
_cell.length_b   1.000
_cell.length_c   1.000
_cell.angle_alpha   90.00
_cell.angle_beta   90.00
_cell.angle_gamma   90.00
#
_symmetry.space_group_name_H-M   'P 1'
#
loop_
_entity.id
_entity.type
_entity.pdbx_description
1 polymer ?
#
loop_
_entity_poly.entity_id
_entity_poly.type
_entity_poly.pdbx_seq_one_letter_code
_entity_poly.pdbx_strand_id
1 'polypeptide(L)'
;MVVFGSLGGSLVKAQTVSCTCRYKGQDYSLGESICLNGSDGSRMATCSMVLNNTSWQFSNAPCPVTRLQPAGSKQGDRTVPVVPEQASRG
;
A
#
# COMPACT_ATOMS: atom_id res chain seq x y z
N MET A 1 56.88 2.91 -36.28
CA MET A 1 55.40 3.02 -36.28
C MET A 1 54.88 2.00 -35.28
N VAL A 2 54.56 2.42 -34.06
CA VAL A 2 54.05 1.52 -33.01
C VAL A 2 52.53 1.65 -32.99
N VAL A 3 51.83 0.56 -33.29
CA VAL A 3 50.37 0.51 -33.27
C VAL A 3 49.96 0.00 -31.90
N PHE A 4 49.45 0.89 -31.05
CA PHE A 4 48.83 0.50 -29.78
C PHE A 4 47.36 0.18 -30.05
N GLY A 5 47.04 -1.12 -30.10
CA GLY A 5 45.67 -1.61 -30.20
C GLY A 5 44.98 -1.51 -28.84
N SER A 6 44.04 -0.57 -28.71
CA SER A 6 43.19 -0.45 -27.53
C SER A 6 42.13 -1.56 -27.52
N LEU A 7 42.28 -2.54 -26.63
CA LEU A 7 41.24 -3.51 -26.32
C LEU A 7 40.14 -2.82 -25.50
N GLY A 8 39.13 -2.30 -26.17
CA GLY A 8 37.91 -1.78 -25.55
C GLY A 8 37.02 -2.93 -25.07
N GLY A 9 37.18 -3.35 -23.83
CA GLY A 9 36.28 -4.30 -23.17
C GLY A 9 35.04 -3.60 -22.60
N SER A 10 33.86 -3.89 -23.14
CA SER A 10 32.58 -3.43 -22.59
C SER A 10 32.27 -4.16 -21.28
N LEU A 11 32.22 -3.43 -20.17
CA LEU A 11 31.76 -3.96 -18.88
C LEU A 11 30.23 -4.14 -18.92
N VAL A 12 29.77 -5.39 -18.93
CA VAL A 12 28.34 -5.70 -18.72
C VAL A 12 28.03 -5.48 -17.24
N LYS A 13 27.22 -4.45 -16.95
CA LYS A 13 26.69 -4.22 -15.60
C LYS A 13 25.75 -5.37 -15.25
N ALA A 14 26.00 -6.04 -14.13
CA ALA A 14 25.06 -7.01 -13.58
C ALA A 14 23.71 -6.30 -13.34
N GLN A 15 22.72 -6.63 -14.17
CA GLN A 15 21.37 -6.11 -14.01
C GLN A 15 20.73 -6.89 -12.88
N THR A 16 20.58 -6.26 -11.72
CA THR A 16 19.73 -6.78 -10.66
C THR A 16 18.31 -6.75 -11.19
N VAL A 17 17.76 -7.90 -11.56
CA VAL A 17 16.36 -8.00 -11.97
C VAL A 17 15.51 -7.59 -10.77
N SER A 18 14.88 -6.43 -10.84
CA SER A 18 13.97 -5.95 -9.81
C SER A 18 12.66 -6.71 -9.91
N CYS A 19 12.40 -7.62 -8.98
CA CYS A 19 11.13 -8.33 -8.88
C CYS A 19 10.05 -7.37 -8.36
N THR A 20 9.28 -6.78 -9.27
CA THR A 20 8.20 -5.84 -8.95
C THR A 20 6.86 -6.27 -9.55
N CYS A 21 5.78 -5.83 -8.94
CA CYS A 21 4.45 -5.85 -9.53
C CYS A 21 4.12 -4.47 -10.09
N ARG A 22 3.45 -4.41 -11.25
CA ARG A 22 3.03 -3.13 -11.84
C ARG A 22 1.56 -2.84 -11.65
N TYR A 23 1.24 -1.59 -11.34
CA TYR A 23 -0.11 -1.06 -11.37
C TYR A 23 -0.12 0.43 -11.72
N LYS A 24 -0.93 0.83 -12.71
CA LYS A 24 -1.07 2.23 -13.18
C LYS A 24 0.26 2.94 -13.45
N GLY A 25 1.23 2.22 -14.03
CA GLY A 25 2.55 2.77 -14.37
C GLY A 25 3.52 2.88 -13.19
N GLN A 26 3.13 2.43 -11.99
CA GLN A 26 4.00 2.35 -10.82
C GLN A 26 4.44 0.92 -10.56
N ASP A 27 5.67 0.79 -10.06
CA ASP A 27 6.30 -0.46 -9.67
C ASP A 27 6.24 -0.61 -8.15
N TYR A 28 5.83 -1.79 -7.70
CA TYR A 28 5.68 -2.15 -6.29
C TYR A 28 6.59 -3.32 -5.96
N SER A 29 7.29 -3.23 -4.84
CA SER A 29 8.18 -4.27 -4.33
C SER A 29 7.41 -5.45 -3.76
N LEU A 30 8.07 -6.61 -3.70
CA LEU A 30 7.51 -7.77 -3.01
C LEU A 30 7.12 -7.42 -1.56
N GLY A 31 5.92 -7.83 -1.14
CA GLY A 31 5.34 -7.56 0.16
C GLY A 31 4.51 -6.27 0.22
N GLU A 32 4.65 -5.35 -0.73
CA GLU A 32 3.81 -4.16 -0.76
C GLU A 32 2.34 -4.51 -1.05
N SER A 33 1.44 -3.82 -0.37
CA SER A 33 0.00 -4.05 -0.48
C SER A 33 -0.72 -2.78 -0.90
N ILE A 34 -1.56 -2.89 -1.93
CA ILE A 34 -2.33 -1.78 -2.47
C ILE A 34 -3.76 -2.19 -2.78
N CYS A 35 -4.58 -1.17 -3.04
CA CYS A 35 -5.92 -1.36 -3.58
C CYS A 35 -5.88 -1.48 -5.09
N LEU A 36 -6.30 -2.65 -5.58
CA LEU A 36 -6.46 -2.93 -7.00
C LEU A 36 -7.92 -2.98 -7.37
N ASN A 37 -8.27 -2.35 -8.49
CA ASN A 37 -9.59 -2.47 -9.08
C ASN A 37 -9.68 -3.81 -9.86
N GLY A 38 -10.51 -4.73 -9.37
CA GLY A 38 -10.89 -5.95 -10.07
C GLY A 38 -12.30 -5.85 -10.66
N SER A 39 -12.78 -6.97 -11.23
CA SER A 39 -14.15 -7.12 -11.73
C SER A 39 -15.21 -6.92 -10.65
N ASP A 40 -14.93 -7.36 -9.42
CA ASP A 40 -15.85 -7.30 -8.28
C ASP A 40 -15.68 -6.03 -7.43
N GLY A 41 -14.94 -5.04 -7.95
CA GLY A 41 -14.62 -3.80 -7.26
C GLY A 41 -13.18 -3.74 -6.73
N SER A 42 -12.91 -2.73 -5.90
CA SER A 42 -11.57 -2.49 -5.37
C SER A 42 -11.29 -3.39 -4.16
N ARG A 43 -10.22 -4.18 -4.23
CA ARG A 43 -9.81 -5.10 -3.16
C ARG A 43 -8.34 -4.93 -2.85
N MET A 44 -7.97 -5.27 -1.61
CA MET A 44 -6.59 -5.23 -1.20
C MET A 44 -5.82 -6.41 -1.77
N ALA A 45 -4.68 -6.14 -2.39
CA ALA A 45 -3.79 -7.14 -2.96
C ALA A 45 -2.35 -6.88 -2.56
N THR A 46 -1.57 -7.95 -2.39
CA THR A 46 -0.16 -7.91 -2.01
C THR A 46 0.68 -8.39 -3.18
N CYS A 47 1.76 -7.66 -3.49
CA CYS A 47 2.73 -8.10 -4.48
C CYS A 47 3.52 -9.29 -3.92
N SER A 48 3.46 -10.43 -4.59
CA SER A 48 4.12 -11.66 -4.14
C SER A 48 4.72 -12.41 -5.32
N MET A 49 5.45 -13.49 -5.04
CA MET A 49 6.02 -14.36 -6.06
C MET A 49 5.22 -15.65 -6.17
N VAL A 50 4.70 -15.94 -7.36
CA VAL A 50 3.93 -17.16 -7.66
C VAL A 50 4.61 -17.83 -8.86
N LEU A 51 5.11 -19.05 -8.67
CA LEU A 51 5.83 -19.81 -9.71
C LEU A 51 6.98 -19.02 -10.37
N ASN A 52 7.80 -18.34 -9.56
CA ASN A 52 8.92 -17.49 -10.01
C ASN A 52 8.51 -16.23 -10.81
N ASN A 53 7.22 -15.92 -10.89
CA ASN A 53 6.72 -14.68 -11.48
C ASN A 53 6.16 -13.75 -10.39
N THR A 54 6.37 -12.45 -10.53
CA THR A 54 5.74 -11.48 -9.64
C THR A 54 4.27 -11.33 -9.99
N SER A 55 3.41 -11.51 -9.00
CA SER A 55 1.96 -11.56 -9.20
C SER A 55 1.22 -10.91 -8.04
N TRP A 56 0.12 -10.27 -8.37
CA TRP A 56 -0.80 -9.71 -7.39
C TRP A 56 -1.64 -10.82 -6.76
N GLN A 57 -1.50 -11.02 -5.46
CA GLN A 57 -2.38 -11.89 -4.70
C GLN A 57 -3.45 -11.07 -3.99
N PHE A 58 -4.70 -11.29 -4.38
CA PHE A 58 -5.85 -10.65 -3.76
C PHE A 58 -6.14 -11.26 -2.40
N SER A 59 -6.31 -10.41 -1.40
CA SER A 59 -6.84 -10.78 -0.10
C SER A 59 -8.37 -10.65 -0.09
N ASN A 60 -9.01 -11.26 0.90
CA ASN A 60 -10.44 -11.06 1.17
C ASN A 60 -10.73 -9.74 1.90
N ALA A 61 -9.70 -8.93 2.21
CA ALA A 61 -9.87 -7.66 2.91
C ALA A 61 -10.35 -6.56 1.95
N PRO A 62 -11.36 -5.76 2.35
CA PRO A 62 -11.76 -4.59 1.60
C PRO A 62 -10.68 -3.52 1.66
N CYS A 63 -10.73 -2.59 0.71
CA CYS A 63 -9.87 -1.42 0.72
C CYS A 63 -10.13 -0.50 1.93
N PRO A 64 -9.09 -0.03 2.62
CA PRO A 64 -9.26 0.90 3.73
C PRO A 64 -9.80 2.24 3.21
N VAL A 65 -10.92 2.69 3.76
CA VAL A 65 -11.51 4.00 3.46
C VAL A 65 -11.26 4.93 4.64
N THR A 66 -10.56 6.04 4.38
CA THR A 66 -10.47 7.12 5.37
C THR A 66 -11.62 8.08 5.13
N ARG A 67 -12.53 8.19 6.09
CA ARG A 67 -13.59 9.21 6.03
C ARG A 67 -13.00 10.53 6.49
N LEU A 68 -12.78 11.45 5.54
CA LEU A 68 -12.47 12.84 5.88
C LEU A 68 -13.68 13.42 6.60
N GLN A 69 -13.55 13.67 7.91
CA GLN A 69 -14.52 14.48 8.63
C GLN A 69 -14.37 15.92 8.12
N PRO A 70 -15.46 16.57 7.67
CA PRO A 70 -15.38 17.98 7.32
C PRO A 70 -14.91 18.76 8.55
N ALA A 71 -13.94 19.66 8.35
CA ALA A 71 -13.20 20.39 9.39
C ALA A 71 -14.07 21.29 10.29
N GLY A 72 -15.39 21.34 10.07
CA GLY A 72 -16.36 22.06 10.90
C GLY A 72 -17.20 21.18 11.83
N SER A 73 -17.00 19.85 11.84
CA SER A 73 -17.68 18.99 12.80
C SER A 73 -17.04 19.17 14.18
N LYS A 74 -17.57 20.11 14.95
CA LYS A 74 -17.50 20.05 16.42
C LYS A 74 -18.07 18.69 16.80
N GLN A 75 -17.18 17.72 17.00
CA GLN A 75 -17.50 16.45 17.63
C GLN A 75 -18.13 16.84 18.96
N GLY A 76 -19.47 16.75 19.01
CA GLY A 76 -20.23 17.09 20.19
C GLY A 76 -19.71 16.21 21.30
N ASP A 77 -18.91 16.83 22.16
CA ASP A 77 -18.55 16.35 23.46
C ASP A 77 -19.87 16.06 24.17
N ARG A 78 -20.29 14.80 24.09
CA ARG A 78 -21.41 14.29 24.84
C ARG A 78 -20.87 14.10 26.25
N THR A 79 -20.62 15.22 26.93
CA THR A 79 -20.64 15.26 28.39
C THR A 79 -22.03 14.79 28.76
N VAL A 80 -22.16 13.49 29.00
CA VAL A 80 -23.33 12.90 29.65
C VAL A 80 -23.44 13.66 30.98
N PRO A 81 -24.54 14.37 31.24
CA PRO A 81 -24.75 14.91 32.57
C PRO A 81 -24.78 13.71 33.52
N VAL A 82 -23.78 13.60 34.39
CA VAL A 82 -23.91 12.79 35.61
C VAL A 82 -25.09 13.40 36.36
N VAL A 83 -26.23 12.72 36.31
CA VAL A 83 -27.36 12.99 37.20
C VAL A 83 -26.92 12.51 38.58
N PRO A 84 -26.90 13.37 39.61
CA PRO A 84 -26.71 12.88 40.97
C PRO A 84 -27.99 12.17 41.42
N GLU A 85 -27.91 10.85 41.53
CA GLU A 85 -28.90 9.88 42.03
C GLU A 85 -29.28 10.08 43.52
N GLN A 86 -29.20 11.26 44.14
CA GLN A 86 -29.34 11.36 45.60
C GLN A 86 -30.21 12.53 46.06
N ALA A 87 -31.50 12.24 46.27
CA ALA A 87 -32.24 12.66 47.48
C ALA A 87 -33.66 12.03 47.50
N SER A 88 -33.73 10.70 47.63
CA SER A 88 -34.88 10.04 48.23
C SER A 88 -34.48 9.68 49.66
N ARG A 89 -34.90 10.51 50.63
CA ARG A 89 -34.93 10.17 52.05
C ARG A 89 -35.81 11.18 52.80
N GLY A 90 -36.92 10.66 53.33
CA GLY A 90 -37.61 11.17 54.51
C GLY A 90 -38.70 12.19 54.24
#